data_AF-A0A2K8UBK1-F1
#
_entry.id   AF-A0A2K8UBK1-F1
#
_cell.length_a   1.000
_cell.length_b   1.000
_cell.length_c   1.000
_cell.angle_alpha   90.00
_cell.angle_beta   90.00
_cell.angle_gamma   90.00
#
_symmetry.space_group_name_H-M   'P 1'
#
loop_
_entity.id
_entity.type
_entity.pdbx_description
1 polymer ?
#
loop_
_entity_poly.entity_id
_entity_poly.type
_entity_poly.pdbx_seq_one_letter_code
_entity_poly.pdbx_strand_id
1 'polypeptide(L)'
;MTTAHESVRPTRMLFLGEQSLADGFRLIGFETLADPTPEAADQVFRDLSRNREKAFVILDDRLMRADCPNLKRVRREGGRVVVISVPPLSAPTLLASEVADRLTALFGAGAVPDGQPGHAGGAT
;
A
#
# COMPACT_ATOMS: atom_id res chain seq x y z
N MET A 1 -9.06 -40.85 13.43
CA MET A 1 -9.12 -39.84 12.34
C MET A 1 -8.65 -38.52 12.91
N THR A 2 -7.41 -38.15 12.64
CA THR A 2 -6.80 -36.90 13.13
C THR A 2 -7.24 -35.78 12.20
N THR A 3 -8.11 -34.89 12.68
CA THR A 3 -8.47 -33.67 11.95
C THR A 3 -7.24 -32.79 11.88
N ALA A 4 -6.59 -32.76 10.72
CA ALA A 4 -5.57 -31.77 10.42
C ALA A 4 -6.26 -30.40 10.49
N HIS A 5 -6.03 -29.66 11.58
CA HIS A 5 -6.20 -28.23 11.59
C HIS A 5 -5.26 -27.71 10.51
N GLU A 6 -5.80 -27.44 9.31
CA GLU A 6 -5.15 -26.56 8.36
C GLU A 6 -4.96 -25.25 9.12
N SER A 7 -3.76 -25.05 9.63
CA SER A 7 -3.41 -23.87 10.42
C SER A 7 -3.41 -22.70 9.44
N VAL A 8 -4.59 -22.08 9.31
CA VAL A 8 -4.77 -20.85 8.55
C VAL A 8 -3.81 -19.85 9.18
N ARG A 9 -2.64 -19.68 8.56
CA ARG A 9 -1.71 -18.64 8.98
C ARG A 9 -2.45 -17.31 8.82
N PRO A 10 -2.56 -16.50 9.89
CA PRO A 10 -3.24 -15.22 9.81
C PRO A 10 -2.57 -14.34 8.75
N THR A 11 -3.37 -13.53 8.06
CA THR A 11 -2.86 -12.54 7.11
C THR A 11 -2.01 -11.54 7.86
N ARG A 12 -0.76 -11.34 7.42
CA ARG A 12 0.12 -10.33 8.01
C ARG A 12 -0.32 -8.94 7.60
N MET A 13 -0.29 -7.99 8.52
CA MET A 13 -0.65 -6.60 8.30
C MET A 13 0.63 -5.78 8.38
N LEU A 14 1.08 -5.23 7.25
CA LEU A 14 2.39 -4.59 7.12
C LEU A 14 2.25 -3.13 6.72
N PHE A 15 3.00 -2.25 7.38
CA PHE A 15 3.12 -0.85 6.99
C PHE A 15 4.58 -0.54 6.69
N LEU A 16 4.85 0.06 5.53
CA LEU A 16 6.18 0.49 5.10
C LEU A 16 6.12 1.95 4.66
N GLY A 17 6.74 2.87 5.40
CA GLY A 17 6.72 4.27 5.01
C GLY A 17 7.18 5.20 6.12
N GLU A 18 6.77 6.46 6.03
CA GLU A 18 7.19 7.52 6.95
C GLU A 18 7.02 7.14 8.44
N GLN A 19 8.02 7.46 9.27
CA GLN A 19 8.01 7.22 10.72
C GLN A 19 6.73 7.69 11.41
N SER A 20 6.25 8.90 11.07
CA SER A 20 5.05 9.50 11.67
C SER A 20 3.79 8.64 11.48
N LEU A 21 3.64 8.03 10.30
CA LEU A 21 2.56 7.10 10.00
C LEU A 21 2.80 5.72 10.62
N ALA A 22 4.04 5.25 10.60
CA ALA A 22 4.42 3.96 11.16
C ALA A 22 4.01 3.83 12.63
N ASP A 23 4.22 4.88 13.43
CA ASP A 23 3.80 4.87 14.83
C ASP A 23 2.28 4.73 15.00
N GLY A 24 1.48 5.39 14.16
CA GLY A 24 0.02 5.23 14.15
C GLY A 24 -0.43 3.81 13.77
N PHE A 25 0.16 3.24 12.72
CA PHE A 25 -0.17 1.88 12.27
C PHE A 25 0.24 0.80 13.28
N ARG A 26 1.33 1.01 14.01
CA ARG A 26 1.76 0.09 15.07
C ARG A 26 0.73 -0.05 16.18
N LEU A 27 0.03 1.04 16.53
CA LEU A 27 -1.00 1.04 17.57
C LEU A 27 -2.22 0.18 17.21
N ILE A 28 -2.48 -0.02 15.93
CA ILE A 28 -3.60 -0.84 15.43
C ILE A 28 -3.16 -2.25 15.01
N GLY A 29 -1.94 -2.66 15.38
CA GLY A 29 -1.46 -4.04 15.21
C GLY A 29 -0.76 -4.33 13.88
N PHE A 30 -0.37 -3.31 13.12
CA PHE A 30 0.50 -3.53 11.96
C PHE A 30 1.95 -3.80 12.38
N GLU A 31 2.59 -4.70 11.65
CA GLU A 31 4.04 -4.84 11.58
C GLU A 31 4.60 -3.66 10.77
N THR A 32 5.33 -2.76 11.42
CA THR A 32 5.75 -1.48 10.81
C THR A 32 7.24 -1.45 10.52
N LEU A 33 7.59 -0.97 9.32
CA LEU A 33 8.95 -0.62 8.94
C LEU A 33 8.99 0.87 8.57
N ALA A 34 9.61 1.66 9.44
CA ALA A 34 9.70 3.10 9.28
C ALA A 34 10.87 3.50 8.37
N ASP A 35 10.62 4.48 7.50
CA ASP A 35 11.56 5.08 6.54
C ASP A 35 12.44 4.08 5.79
N PRO A 36 11.90 2.96 5.25
CA PRO A 36 12.74 1.97 4.61
C PRO A 36 13.38 2.49 3.33
N THR A 37 14.57 1.97 3.04
CA THR A 37 15.12 2.09 1.69
C THR A 37 14.33 1.22 0.71
N PRO A 38 14.32 1.54 -0.60
CA PRO A 38 13.68 0.70 -1.61
C PRO A 38 14.14 -0.76 -1.57
N GLU A 39 15.43 -1.00 -1.29
CA GLU A 39 16.01 -2.34 -1.21
C GLU A 39 15.47 -3.11 0.01
N ALA A 40 15.31 -2.43 1.15
CA ALA A 40 14.74 -3.03 2.35
C ALA A 40 13.25 -3.39 2.14
N ALA A 41 12.48 -2.49 1.51
CA ALA A 41 11.11 -2.77 1.14
C ALA A 41 11.00 -3.94 0.15
N ASP A 42 11.86 -3.96 -0.88
CA ASP A 42 11.89 -5.03 -1.88
C ASP A 42 12.22 -6.40 -1.27
N GLN A 43 13.11 -6.44 -0.27
CA GLN A 43 13.42 -7.65 0.50
C GLN A 43 12.20 -8.19 1.25
N VAL A 44 11.37 -7.33 1.85
CA VAL A 44 10.11 -7.75 2.48
C VAL A 44 9.20 -8.46 1.48
N PHE A 45 9.01 -7.89 0.28
CA PHE A 45 8.18 -8.51 -0.76
C PHE A 45 8.76 -9.82 -1.29
N ARG A 46 10.09 -9.92 -1.37
CA ARG A 46 10.79 -11.17 -1.72
C ARG A 46 10.48 -12.27 -0.71
N ASP A 47 10.56 -11.96 0.57
CA ASP A 47 10.34 -12.94 1.64
C ASP A 47 8.87 -13.37 1.71
N LEU A 48 7.92 -12.43 1.58
CA LEU A 48 6.49 -12.74 1.46
C LEU A 48 6.20 -13.70 0.30
N SER A 49 6.82 -13.45 -0.86
CA SER A 49 6.66 -14.28 -2.05
C SER A 49 7.26 -15.68 -1.86
N ARG A 50 8.50 -15.74 -1.35
CA ARG A 50 9.24 -16.99 -1.13
C ARG A 50 8.52 -17.90 -0.13
N ASN A 51 7.98 -17.33 0.93
CA ASN A 51 7.28 -18.05 1.97
C ASN A 51 5.81 -18.29 1.66
N ARG A 52 5.31 -17.78 0.51
CA ARG A 52 3.91 -17.88 0.06
C ARG A 52 2.92 -17.33 1.10
N GLU A 53 3.31 -16.26 1.78
CA GLU A 53 2.53 -15.66 2.86
C GLU A 53 1.35 -14.85 2.33
N LYS A 54 0.30 -14.73 3.14
CA LYS A 54 -0.82 -13.81 2.91
C LYS A 54 -0.52 -12.50 3.61
N ALA A 55 -0.60 -11.39 2.90
CA ALA A 55 -0.29 -10.08 3.49
C ALA A 55 -1.20 -8.97 2.96
N PHE A 56 -1.54 -8.06 3.85
CA PHE A 56 -2.10 -6.76 3.52
C PHE A 56 -1.02 -5.72 3.80
N VAL A 57 -0.51 -5.09 2.74
CA VAL A 57 0.64 -4.21 2.80
C VAL A 57 0.22 -2.79 2.43
N ILE A 58 0.48 -1.88 3.36
CA ILE A 58 0.29 -0.45 3.18
C ILE A 58 1.68 0.16 3.00
N LEU A 59 1.84 0.98 1.98
CA LEU A 59 3.11 1.69 1.77
C LEU A 59 2.90 3.14 1.37
N ASP A 60 3.91 3.97 1.54
CA ASP A 60 3.83 5.36 1.09
C ASP A 60 3.99 5.48 -0.44
N ASP A 61 3.56 6.62 -0.99
CA ASP A 61 3.70 6.92 -2.41
C ASP A 61 5.15 6.87 -2.92
N ARG A 62 6.14 7.19 -2.06
CA ARG A 62 7.56 7.18 -2.42
C ARG A 62 8.01 5.75 -2.75
N LEU A 63 7.68 4.79 -1.90
CA LEU A 63 7.96 3.37 -2.13
C LEU A 63 7.12 2.80 -3.27
N MET A 64 5.88 3.26 -3.44
CA MET A 64 5.03 2.82 -4.55
C MET A 64 5.63 3.19 -5.91
N ARG A 65 6.30 4.35 -6.00
CA ARG A 65 6.96 4.85 -7.21
C ARG A 65 8.40 4.37 -7.38
N ALA A 66 9.01 3.83 -6.33
CA ALA A 66 10.39 3.31 -6.38
C ALA A 66 10.50 2.07 -7.28
N ASP A 67 11.70 1.83 -7.82
CA ASP A 67 11.96 0.63 -8.61
C ASP A 67 12.22 -0.59 -7.71
N CYS A 68 11.12 -1.21 -7.27
CA CYS A 68 11.14 -2.42 -6.44
C CYS A 68 10.65 -3.63 -7.27
N PRO A 69 11.54 -4.49 -7.80
CA PRO A 69 11.16 -5.60 -8.68
C PRO A 69 10.19 -6.61 -8.06
N ASN A 70 10.39 -6.96 -6.78
CA ASN A 70 9.52 -7.90 -6.08
C ASN A 70 8.16 -7.28 -5.78
N LEU A 71 8.10 -5.99 -5.43
CA LEU A 71 6.84 -5.25 -5.32
C LEU A 71 6.04 -5.28 -6.64
N LYS A 72 6.70 -4.99 -7.78
CA LYS A 72 6.06 -5.08 -9.10
C LYS A 72 5.53 -6.49 -9.38
N ARG A 73 6.27 -7.52 -8.96
CA ARG A 73 5.89 -8.92 -9.13
C ARG A 73 4.66 -9.30 -8.31
N VAL A 74 4.63 -9.04 -6.99
CA VAL A 74 3.44 -9.37 -6.17
C VAL A 74 2.20 -8.62 -6.63
N ARG A 75 2.34 -7.37 -7.07
CA ARG A 75 1.22 -6.59 -7.64
C ARG A 75 0.66 -7.20 -8.94
N ARG A 76 1.52 -7.85 -9.75
CA ARG A 76 1.10 -8.54 -10.99
C ARG A 76 0.52 -9.92 -10.74
N GLU A 77 1.11 -10.69 -9.82
CA GLU A 77 0.63 -12.04 -9.48
C GLU A 77 -0.73 -11.98 -8.77
N GLY A 78 -0.90 -11.07 -7.82
CA GLY A 78 -2.13 -10.90 -7.05
C GLY A 78 -2.51 -12.12 -6.19
N GLY A 79 -3.68 -12.05 -5.53
CA GLY A 79 -4.33 -13.18 -4.85
C GLY A 79 -3.88 -13.48 -3.40
N ARG A 80 -2.64 -13.20 -3.00
CA ARG A 80 -2.17 -13.41 -1.61
C ARG A 80 -1.67 -12.15 -0.92
N VAL A 81 -1.10 -11.24 -1.69
CA VAL A 81 -0.56 -9.98 -1.21
C VAL A 81 -1.36 -8.85 -1.83
N VAL A 82 -2.09 -8.13 -0.99
CA VAL A 82 -2.80 -6.91 -1.39
C VAL A 82 -1.92 -5.72 -0.99
N VAL A 83 -1.68 -4.82 -1.94
CA VAL A 83 -0.82 -3.67 -1.74
C VAL A 83 -1.59 -2.38 -2.03
N ILE A 84 -1.58 -1.45 -1.09
CA ILE A 84 -2.17 -0.12 -1.26
C ILE A 84 -1.13 0.97 -0.94
N SER A 85 -1.22 2.11 -1.62
CA SER A 85 -0.44 3.29 -1.25
C SER A 85 -1.23 4.25 -0.36
N VAL A 86 -0.53 4.99 0.48
CA VAL A 86 -1.05 6.11 1.26
C VAL A 86 -0.22 7.36 0.95
N PRO A 87 -0.86 8.50 0.69
CA PRO A 87 -0.13 9.75 0.53
C PRO A 87 0.52 10.18 1.85
N PRO A 88 1.60 10.97 1.80
CA PRO A 88 2.20 11.56 3.00
C PRO A 88 1.21 12.51 3.68
N LEU A 89 1.28 12.60 5.02
CA LEU A 89 0.40 13.48 5.80
C LEU A 89 0.72 14.98 5.61
N SER A 90 1.96 15.30 5.28
CA SER A 90 2.49 16.67 5.22
C SER A 90 2.26 17.38 3.88
N ALA A 91 1.66 16.72 2.89
CA ALA A 91 1.43 17.28 1.56
C ALA A 91 -0.06 17.31 1.20
N PRO A 92 -0.49 18.20 0.29
CA PRO A 92 -1.85 18.17 -0.24
C PRO A 92 -2.18 16.78 -0.78
N THR A 93 -3.30 16.22 -0.35
CA THR A 93 -3.77 14.91 -0.82
C THR A 93 -4.11 15.01 -2.31
N LEU A 94 -3.22 14.52 -3.15
CA LEU A 94 -3.49 14.32 -4.57
C LEU A 94 -3.95 12.87 -4.76
N LEU A 95 -5.17 12.70 -5.28
CA LEU A 95 -5.69 11.40 -5.72
C LEU A 95 -5.00 10.98 -7.02
N ALA A 96 -3.72 10.61 -6.93
CA ALA A 96 -2.98 9.99 -8.02
C ALA A 96 -3.11 8.46 -7.89
N SER A 97 -3.99 7.85 -8.70
CA SER A 97 -4.20 6.41 -8.70
C SER A 97 -3.91 5.85 -10.08
N GLU A 98 -3.20 4.71 -10.15
CA GLU A 98 -3.00 3.98 -11.41
C GLU A 98 -4.34 3.59 -12.05
N VAL A 99 -5.40 3.44 -11.25
CA VAL A 99 -6.77 3.26 -11.76
C VAL A 99 -7.25 4.54 -12.44
N ALA A 100 -7.06 5.72 -11.84
CA ALA A 100 -7.43 7.00 -12.46
C ALA A 100 -6.64 7.24 -13.75
N ASP A 101 -5.35 6.89 -13.79
CA ASP A 101 -4.52 6.97 -15.00
C ASP A 101 -5.03 6.01 -16.09
N ARG A 102 -5.35 4.76 -15.73
CA ARG A 102 -5.93 3.78 -16.65
C ARG A 102 -7.32 4.17 -17.12
N LEU A 103 -8.16 4.71 -16.24
CA LEU A 103 -9.48 5.22 -16.59
C LEU A 103 -9.34 6.41 -17.55
N THR A 104 -8.40 7.32 -17.32
CA THR A 104 -8.11 8.44 -18.24
C THR A 104 -7.62 7.92 -19.59
N ALA A 105 -6.77 6.90 -19.61
CA ALA A 105 -6.29 6.28 -20.84
C ALA A 105 -7.38 5.54 -21.61
N LEU A 106 -8.35 4.93 -20.92
CA LEU A 106 -9.43 4.14 -21.51
C LEU A 106 -10.66 4.99 -21.91
N PHE A 107 -10.96 6.04 -21.15
CA PHE A 107 -12.19 6.83 -21.27
C PHE A 107 -11.95 8.32 -21.58
N GLY A 108 -10.69 8.77 -21.65
CA GLY A 108 -10.33 10.18 -21.82
C GLY A 108 -10.45 10.99 -20.51
N ALA A 109 -10.03 12.27 -20.55
CA ALA A 109 -9.96 13.16 -19.38
C ALA A 109 -11.32 13.46 -18.69
N GLY A 110 -12.44 12.99 -19.24
CA GLY A 110 -13.78 13.22 -18.68
C GLY A 110 -14.24 12.19 -17.64
N ALA A 111 -13.43 11.18 -17.33
CA ALA A 111 -13.86 10.04 -16.48
C ALA A 111 -13.25 10.03 -15.07
N VAL A 112 -12.36 10.96 -14.72
CA VAL A 112 -11.86 11.09 -13.36
C VAL A 112 -12.84 11.97 -12.58
N PRO A 113 -13.47 11.47 -11.50
CA PRO A 113 -14.27 12.33 -10.65
C PRO A 113 -13.31 13.35 -10.02
N ASP A 114 -13.57 14.64 -10.23
CA ASP A 114 -12.84 15.72 -9.60
C ASP A 114 -12.83 15.47 -8.09
N GLY A 115 -11.64 15.18 -7.55
CA GLY A 115 -11.38 15.21 -6.13
C GLY A 115 -11.52 16.65 -5.68
N GLN A 116 -12.72 17.01 -5.22
CA GLN A 116 -13.04 18.35 -4.77
C GLN A 116 -12.07 18.74 -3.63
N PRO A 117 -11.23 19.79 -3.82
CA PRO A 117 -10.40 20.28 -2.74
C PRO A 117 -11.31 20.82 -1.63
N GLY A 118 -10.95 20.48 -0.39
CA GLY A 118 -11.76 20.73 0.80
C GLY A 118 -12.26 22.17 0.90
N HIS A 119 -13.51 22.30 1.31
CA HIS A 119 -14.10 23.57 1.72
C HIS A 119 -13.19 24.27 2.72
N ALA A 120 -12.49 25.32 2.29
CA ALA A 120 -12.05 26.37 3.18
C ALA A 120 -13.31 27.05 3.71
N GLY A 121 -13.78 26.59 4.88
CA GLY A 121 -14.81 27.26 5.66
C GLY A 121 -14.27 28.59 6.15
N GLY A 122 -14.60 29.66 5.43
CA GLY A 122 -14.61 31.00 5.99
C GLY A 122 -15.79 31.12 6.96
N ALA A 123 -15.49 31.55 8.19
CA ALA A 123 -16.48 32.09 9.10
C ALA A 123 -15.82 33.26 9.85
N THR A 124 -16.24 34.46 9.42
CA THR A 124 -16.45 35.71 10.19
C THR A 124 -15.40 36.16 11.18
#